data_AF-A0AA42IHR2-F1
#
_entry.id   AF-A0AA42IHR2-F1
#
_cell.length_a   1.000
_cell.length_b   1.000
_cell.length_c   1.000
_cell.angle_alpha   90.00
_cell.angle_beta   90.00
_cell.angle_gamma   90.00
#
_symmetry.space_group_name_H-M   'P 1'
#
loop_
_entity.id
_entity.type
_entity.pdbx_description
1 polymer ?
#
loop_
_entity_poly.entity_id
_entity_poly.type
_entity_poly.pdbx_seq_one_letter_code
_entity_poly.pdbx_strand_id
1 'polypeptide(L)'
;MVTRHGAKKFIISVLPKIEKRLEAGYTIKEIHADLPELANNISYSSVLRNLNKMGMSEKKVHLHKIEKLESQDMIPTSNEKMKMTNAERNTEKLKTKKPVFSYDPHTKGKDFI
;
A
#
# COMPACT_ATOMS: atom_id res chain seq x y z
N MET A 1 15.95 14.43 9.11
CA MET A 1 14.77 13.78 8.49
C MET A 1 13.53 14.04 9.33
N VAL A 2 12.45 14.49 8.71
CA VAL A 2 11.20 14.81 9.41
C VAL A 2 10.40 13.52 9.65
N THR A 3 9.81 13.37 10.84
CA THR A 3 8.97 12.21 11.16
C THR A 3 7.72 12.15 10.29
N ARG A 4 7.10 10.97 10.16
CA ARG A 4 5.89 10.74 9.35
C ARG A 4 4.76 11.74 9.63
N HIS A 5 4.61 12.18 10.87
CA HIS A 5 3.62 13.18 11.29
C HIS A 5 4.02 14.62 10.98
N GLY A 6 5.33 14.93 10.97
CA GLY A 6 5.84 16.26 10.59
C GLY A 6 5.86 16.49 9.08
N ALA A 7 5.96 15.43 8.27
CA ALA A 7 6.10 15.54 6.82
C ALA A 7 4.93 16.31 6.17
N LYS A 8 3.69 16.07 6.61
CA LYS A 8 2.52 16.80 6.11
C LYS A 8 2.58 18.29 6.45
N LYS A 9 2.94 18.63 7.70
CA LYS A 9 3.05 20.04 8.13
C LYS A 9 4.15 20.78 7.36
N PHE A 10 5.28 20.11 7.15
CA PHE A 10 6.39 20.67 6.39
C PHE A 10 6.03 20.89 4.91
N ILE A 11 5.35 19.91 4.27
CA ILE A 11 4.88 20.09 2.89
C ILE A 11 3.88 21.24 2.79
N ILE A 12 2.99 21.41 3.77
CA ILE A 12 2.07 22.56 3.80
C ILE A 12 2.86 23.88 3.88
N SER A 13 3.91 23.97 4.70
CA SER A 13 4.70 25.21 4.81
C SER A 13 5.46 25.58 3.53
N VAL A 14 5.87 24.60 2.74
CA VAL A 14 6.57 24.83 1.46
C VAL A 14 5.64 24.72 0.24
N LEU A 15 4.34 24.49 0.46
CA LEU A 15 3.35 24.31 -0.61
C LEU A 15 3.31 25.49 -1.58
N PRO A 16 3.34 26.77 -1.14
CA PRO A 16 3.32 27.90 -2.08
C PRO A 16 4.53 27.92 -3.02
N LYS A 17 5.71 27.46 -2.54
CA LYS A 17 6.91 27.36 -3.39
C LYS A 17 6.77 26.21 -4.39
N ILE A 18 6.14 25.11 -3.99
CA ILE A 18 5.87 23.96 -4.88
C ILE A 18 4.88 24.36 -5.96
N GLU A 19 3.78 25.03 -5.59
CA GLU A 19 2.74 25.51 -6.51
C GLU A 19 3.29 26.44 -7.58
N LYS A 20 4.05 27.47 -7.18
CA LYS A 20 4.67 28.40 -8.13
C LYS A 20 5.57 27.71 -9.16
N ARG A 21 6.25 26.63 -8.76
CA ARG A 21 7.11 25.86 -9.67
C ARG A 21 6.32 24.90 -10.55
N LEU A 22 5.23 24.31 -10.04
CA LEU A 22 4.30 23.53 -10.84
C LEU A 22 3.64 24.40 -11.92
N GLU A 23 3.22 25.62 -11.59
CA GLU A 23 2.69 26.61 -12.55
C GLU A 23 3.73 27.00 -13.60
N ALA A 24 5.01 27.08 -13.21
CA ALA A 24 6.12 27.32 -14.13
C ALA A 24 6.50 26.09 -14.98
N GLY A 25 5.76 24.97 -14.87
CA GLY A 25 5.95 23.77 -15.68
C GLY A 25 7.00 22.79 -15.17
N TYR A 26 7.55 22.98 -13.97
CA TYR A 26 8.50 22.05 -13.38
C TYR A 26 7.80 20.77 -12.91
N THR A 27 8.47 19.64 -13.10
CA THR A 27 8.00 18.36 -12.57
C THR A 27 8.24 18.26 -11.06
N ILE A 28 7.44 17.46 -10.36
CA ILE A 28 7.61 17.19 -8.92
C ILE A 28 9.03 16.67 -8.60
N LYS A 29 9.64 15.93 -9.53
CA LYS A 29 10.99 15.39 -9.38
C LYS A 29 12.05 16.49 -9.41
N GLU A 30 11.93 17.44 -10.34
CA GLU A 30 12.82 18.60 -10.42
C GLU A 30 12.63 19.51 -9.20
N ILE A 31 11.38 19.77 -8.81
CA ILE A 31 11.07 20.55 -7.60
C ILE A 31 11.70 19.93 -6.35
N HIS A 32 11.70 18.59 -6.23
CA HIS A 32 12.34 17.90 -5.11
C HIS A 32 13.86 18.05 -5.13
N ALA A 33 14.50 17.96 -6.29
CA ALA A 33 15.94 18.12 -6.42
C ALA A 33 16.40 19.58 -6.19
N ASP A 34 15.63 20.54 -6.68
CA ASP A 34 15.99 21.95 -6.67
C ASP A 34 15.61 22.68 -5.37
N LEU A 35 14.78 22.07 -4.51
CA LEU A 35 14.44 22.59 -3.19
C LEU A 35 15.18 21.78 -2.12
N PRO A 36 16.37 22.24 -1.67
CA PRO A 36 17.15 21.52 -0.66
C PRO A 36 16.41 21.40 0.67
N GLU A 37 15.57 22.39 1.00
CA GLU A 37 14.64 22.33 2.14
C GLU A 37 13.75 21.07 2.07
N LEU A 38 13.28 20.70 0.88
CA LEU A 38 12.41 19.55 0.67
C LEU A 38 13.22 18.24 0.65
N ALA A 39 14.32 18.19 -0.09
CA ALA A 39 15.16 17.00 -0.23
C ALA A 39 15.80 16.54 1.09
N ASN A 40 16.29 17.48 1.91
CA ASN A 40 16.99 17.17 3.15
C ASN A 40 16.04 16.67 4.25
N ASN A 41 14.76 17.05 4.15
CA ASN A 41 13.78 16.77 5.19
C ASN A 41 12.85 15.60 4.86
N ILE A 42 12.52 15.41 3.58
CA ILE A 42 11.49 14.47 3.13
C ILE A 42 11.95 13.76 1.84
N SER A 43 11.74 12.44 1.79
CA SER A 43 11.99 11.66 0.58
C SER A 43 11.03 12.03 -0.55
N TYR A 44 11.50 11.93 -1.80
CA TYR A 44 10.67 12.16 -2.99
C TYR A 44 9.34 11.37 -2.95
N SER A 45 9.39 10.09 -2.56
CA SER A 45 8.20 9.23 -2.44
C SER A 45 7.18 9.75 -1.44
N SER A 46 7.64 10.33 -0.33
CA SER A 46 6.78 10.93 0.70
C SER A 46 6.17 12.25 0.21
N VAL A 47 6.93 13.07 -0.53
CA VAL A 47 6.41 14.28 -1.18
C VAL A 47 5.30 13.92 -2.15
N LEU A 48 5.60 13.02 -3.10
CA LEU A 48 4.65 12.57 -4.11
C LEU A 48 3.36 12.04 -3.48
N ARG A 49 3.46 11.14 -2.50
CA ARG A 49 2.27 10.58 -1.82
C ARG A 49 1.42 11.65 -1.14
N ASN A 50 2.03 12.66 -0.52
CA ASN A 50 1.29 13.72 0.15
C ASN A 50 0.68 14.72 -0.84
N LEU A 51 1.40 15.09 -1.91
CA LEU A 51 0.86 15.90 -3.00
C LEU A 51 -0.34 15.22 -3.68
N ASN A 52 -0.24 13.91 -3.94
CA ASN A 52 -1.35 13.12 -4.48
C ASN A 52 -2.57 13.10 -3.54
N LYS A 53 -2.35 13.04 -2.22
CA LYS A 53 -3.42 13.12 -1.23
C LYS A 53 -4.07 14.51 -1.16
N MET A 54 -3.34 15.56 -1.50
CA MET A 54 -3.83 16.93 -1.54
C MET A 54 -4.47 17.30 -2.90
N GLY A 55 -4.47 16.38 -3.87
CA GLY A 55 -5.04 16.62 -5.20
C GLY A 55 -4.15 17.43 -6.14
N MET A 56 -2.88 17.67 -5.76
CA MET A 56 -1.93 18.51 -6.50
C MET A 56 -1.18 17.77 -7.60
N SER A 57 -1.30 16.44 -7.64
CA SER A 57 -0.88 15.65 -8.79
C SER A 57 -2.08 15.37 -9.66
N GLU A 58 -2.00 15.66 -10.95
CA GLU A 58 -2.90 15.03 -11.91
C GLU A 58 -2.80 13.52 -11.70
N LYS A 59 -3.90 12.91 -11.24
CA LYS A 59 -3.97 11.46 -11.19
C LYS A 59 -3.85 10.99 -12.63
N LYS A 60 -2.66 10.59 -13.05
CA LYS A 60 -2.55 9.48 -13.99
C LYS A 60 -3.06 8.26 -13.22
N VAL A 61 -4.39 8.17 -13.15
CA VAL A 61 -5.09 6.93 -12.83
C VAL A 61 -4.39 5.89 -13.68
N HIS A 62 -3.99 4.80 -13.06
CA HIS A 62 -3.41 3.64 -13.72
C HIS A 62 -4.51 3.07 -14.65
N LEU A 63 -4.75 3.75 -15.78
CA LEU A 63 -5.78 3.43 -16.77
C LEU A 63 -5.28 2.38 -17.76
N HIS A 64 -4.00 2.00 -17.68
CA HIS A 64 -3.52 0.77 -18.29
C HIS A 64 -3.49 -0.32 -17.22
N LYS A 65 -4.68 -0.84 -16.90
CA LYS A 65 -4.79 -2.25 -16.59
C LYS A 65 -4.23 -2.94 -17.84
N ILE A 66 -2.99 -3.41 -17.76
CA ILE A 66 -2.41 -4.25 -18.80
C ILE A 66 -3.39 -5.42 -18.93
N GLU A 67 -4.15 -5.44 -20.02
CA GLU A 67 -4.92 -6.61 -20.41
C GLU A 67 -3.89 -7.73 -20.50
N LYS A 68 -3.95 -8.65 -19.54
CA LYS A 68 -3.14 -9.86 -19.60
C LYS A 68 -3.57 -10.57 -20.88
N LEU A 69 -2.68 -10.50 -21.86
CA LEU A 69 -2.73 -11.25 -23.10
C LEU A 69 -3.18 -12.67 -22.76
N GLU A 70 -4.24 -13.11 -23.43
CA GLU A 70 -4.74 -14.47 -23.35
C GLU A 70 -3.60 -15.46 -23.59
N SER A 71 -3.38 -16.34 -22.62
CA SER A 71 -2.60 -17.55 -22.83
C SER A 71 -3.26 -18.62 -21.98
N GLN A 72 -4.13 -19.35 -22.69
CA GLN A 72 -4.53 -20.75 -22.51
C GLN A 72 -4.03 -21.42 -21.22
N ASP A 73 -4.93 -21.68 -20.29
CA ASP A 73 -5.45 -23.04 -20.08
C ASP A 73 -6.54 -23.04 -19.01
N MET A 74 -7.71 -23.52 -19.40
CA MET A 74 -8.85 -23.72 -18.52
C MET A 74 -8.57 -24.85 -17.54
N ILE A 75 -8.46 -24.50 -16.26
CA ILE A 75 -8.97 -25.36 -15.20
C ILE A 75 -9.92 -24.50 -14.36
N PRO A 76 -11.24 -24.74 -14.39
CA PRO A 76 -12.15 -24.01 -13.53
C PRO A 76 -12.01 -24.56 -12.12
N THR A 77 -11.08 -24.02 -11.33
CA THR A 77 -11.19 -24.18 -9.88
C THR A 77 -12.38 -23.33 -9.46
N SER A 78 -13.51 -23.99 -9.20
CA SER A 78 -14.76 -23.41 -8.74
C SER A 78 -14.47 -22.42 -7.61
N ASN A 79 -14.62 -21.14 -7.91
CA ASN A 79 -14.35 -20.07 -6.96
C ASN A 79 -15.59 -19.87 -6.06
N GLU A 80 -16.04 -20.93 -5.39
CA GLU A 80 -17.15 -20.87 -4.41
C GLU A 80 -16.86 -19.82 -3.32
N LYS A 81 -15.58 -19.62 -3.00
CA LYS A 81 -15.12 -18.67 -1.99
C LYS A 81 -15.41 -17.20 -2.33
N MET A 82 -15.64 -16.87 -3.60
CA MET A 82 -15.99 -15.51 -4.02
C MET A 82 -17.46 -15.15 -3.74
N LYS A 83 -18.35 -16.14 -3.59
CA LYS A 83 -19.79 -15.89 -3.35
C LYS A 83 -20.18 -15.79 -1.87
N MET A 84 -19.29 -16.18 -0.97
CA MET A 84 -19.57 -16.19 0.47
C MET A 84 -19.52 -14.79 1.07
N THR A 85 -20.44 -14.51 1.99
CA THR A 85 -20.46 -13.30 2.81
C THR A 85 -19.26 -13.24 3.76
N ASN A 86 -18.97 -12.06 4.32
CA ASN A 86 -17.85 -11.90 5.27
C ASN A 86 -18.01 -12.78 6.52
N ALA A 87 -19.26 -13.02 6.96
CA ALA A 87 -19.54 -13.89 8.11
C ALA A 87 -19.19 -15.35 7.81
N GLU A 88 -19.60 -15.88 6.66
CA GLU A 88 -19.29 -17.24 6.22
C GLU A 88 -17.79 -17.46 6.01
N ARG A 89 -17.09 -16.46 5.44
CA ARG A 89 -15.63 -16.52 5.32
C ARG A 89 -14.93 -16.55 6.67
N ASN A 90 -15.46 -15.86 7.68
CA ASN A 90 -14.88 -15.87 9.02
C ASN A 90 -15.14 -17.20 9.74
N THR A 91 -16.31 -17.81 9.57
CA THR A 91 -16.60 -19.12 10.19
C THR A 91 -15.79 -20.25 9.55
N GLU A 92 -15.59 -20.24 8.23
CA GLU A 92 -14.71 -21.20 7.54
C GLU A 92 -13.26 -21.09 8.05
N LYS A 93 -12.76 -19.85 8.23
CA LYS A 93 -11.42 -19.61 8.79
C LYS A 93 -11.27 -20.12 10.22
N LEU A 94 -12.29 -19.99 11.05
CA LEU A 94 -12.28 -20.51 12.42
C LEU A 94 -12.28 -22.04 12.44
N LYS A 95 -13.06 -22.69 11.56
CA LYS A 95 -13.14 -24.16 11.46
C LYS A 95 -11.88 -24.79 10.88
N THR A 96 -11.21 -24.11 9.95
CA THR A 96 -9.99 -24.62 9.28
C THR A 96 -8.71 -24.31 10.05
N LYS A 97 -8.77 -23.46 11.08
CA LYS A 97 -7.61 -23.16 11.91
C LYS A 97 -7.27 -24.38 12.77
N LYS A 98 -6.15 -25.03 12.45
CA LYS A 98 -5.61 -26.10 13.31
C LYS A 98 -5.36 -25.56 14.72
N PRO A 99 -5.64 -26.34 15.77
CA PRO A 99 -5.33 -25.92 17.13
C PRO A 99 -3.82 -25.72 17.26
N VAL A 100 -3.43 -24.70 18.01
CA VAL A 100 -2.02 -24.37 18.28
C VAL A 100 -1.33 -25.49 19.05
N PHE A 101 -2.12 -26.28 19.77
CA PHE A 101 -1.66 -27.40 20.58
C PHE A 101 -2.57 -28.61 20.35
N SER A 102 -1.96 -29.77 20.12
CA SER A 102 -2.63 -31.06 20.12
C SER A 102 -1.84 -31.99 21.02
N TYR A 103 -2.51 -32.60 22.00
CA TYR A 103 -1.90 -33.57 22.91
C TYR A 103 -2.05 -34.97 22.33
N ASP A 104 -0.93 -35.68 22.13
CA ASP A 104 -0.94 -37.10 21.80
C ASP A 104 -0.71 -37.93 23.07
N PRO A 105 -1.69 -38.72 23.53
CA PRO A 105 -1.53 -39.53 24.74
C PRO A 105 -0.45 -40.63 24.61
N HIS A 106 0.00 -40.96 23.39
CA HIS A 106 1.04 -41.95 23.16
C HIS A 106 2.47 -41.39 23.31
N THR A 107 2.66 -40.08 23.42
CA THR A 107 3.99 -39.44 23.51
C THR A 107 4.53 -39.35 24.94
N LYS A 108 3.83 -39.91 25.95
CA LYS A 108 4.22 -39.93 27.38
C LYS A 108 4.76 -38.58 27.87
N GLY A 109 4.10 -37.48 27.52
CA GLY A 109 4.42 -36.14 28.01
C GLY A 109 5.64 -35.47 27.36
N LYS A 110 6.15 -35.98 26.24
CA LYS A 110 7.19 -35.29 25.45
C LYS A 110 6.71 -34.04 24.72
N ASP A 111 5.40 -33.84 24.64
CA ASP A 111 4.80 -32.67 23.97
C ASP A 111 4.76 -31.40 24.86
N PHE A 112 5.26 -31.49 26.10
CA PHE A 112 5.42 -30.38 27.04
C PHE A 112 6.91 -29.98 27.14
N ILE A 113 7.44 -29.26 26.15
CA ILE A 113 8.75 -28.60 26.22
C ILE A 113 8.58 -27.14 25.85
#